data_AF-A0A327KV64-F1
#
_entry.id   AF-A0A327KV64-F1
#
_cell.length_a   1.000
_cell.length_b   1.000
_cell.length_c   1.000
_cell.angle_alpha   90.00
_cell.angle_beta   90.00
_cell.angle_gamma   90.00
#
_symmetry.space_group_name_H-M   'P 1'
#
loop_
_entity.id
_entity.type
_entity.pdbx_description
1 polymer ?
#
loop_
_entity_poly.entity_id
_entity_poly.type
_entity_poly.pdbx_seq_one_letter_code
_entity_poly.pdbx_strand_id
1 'polypeptide(L)'
;MARRLRVLTVGLLLGGLGAATANAQGEYRGTPAQQRACRPDVFRLCAGEIPNVKAITACLAARVSRLSPDCRAVFEAAGYR
;
A
#
# COMPACT_ATOMS: atom_id res chain seq x y z
N MET A 1 -31.14 -0.39 36.91
CA MET A 1 -30.20 -0.37 38.06
C MET A 1 -28.80 -0.02 37.53
N ALA A 2 -28.49 1.22 37.15
CA ALA A 2 -28.11 2.35 38.01
C ALA A 2 -26.93 2.06 38.97
N ARG A 3 -25.73 1.76 38.44
CA ARG A 3 -24.50 1.77 39.25
C ARG A 3 -23.80 3.12 39.15
N ARG A 4 -24.38 4.05 39.91
CA ARG A 4 -23.79 5.23 40.57
C ARG A 4 -22.42 5.70 40.05
N LEU A 5 -22.49 6.67 39.14
CA LEU A 5 -21.79 7.97 39.17
C LEU A 5 -20.65 8.09 40.21
N ARG A 6 -19.40 7.93 39.77
CA ARG A 6 -18.24 8.59 40.39
C ARG A 6 -17.68 9.57 39.37
N VAL A 7 -18.45 10.63 39.19
CA VAL A 7 -18.00 11.89 38.63
C VAL A 7 -17.01 12.48 39.64
N LEU A 8 -15.72 12.35 39.37
CA LEU A 8 -14.70 13.24 39.93
C LEU A 8 -14.34 14.21 38.80
N THR A 9 -15.09 15.30 38.80
CA THR A 9 -14.83 16.52 38.05
C THR A 9 -13.42 17.03 38.34
N VAL A 10 -12.51 16.85 37.39
CA VAL A 10 -11.40 17.78 37.18
C VAL A 10 -11.52 18.23 35.74
N GLY A 11 -11.89 19.50 35.57
CA GLY A 11 -12.26 20.07 34.29
C GLY A 11 -11.08 20.18 33.34
N LEU A 12 -11.32 19.78 32.09
CA LEU A 12 -10.65 20.36 30.93
C LEU A 12 -11.63 20.32 29.75
N LEU A 13 -12.55 21.28 29.74
CA LEU A 13 -13.27 21.66 28.53
C LEU A 13 -12.30 22.48 27.66
N LEU A 14 -11.52 21.80 26.83
CA LEU A 14 -11.01 22.38 25.59
C LEU A 14 -11.52 21.52 24.44
N GLY A 15 -12.56 22.05 23.79
CA GLY A 15 -12.94 21.61 22.46
C GLY A 15 -11.77 21.76 21.51
N GLY A 16 -11.51 20.69 20.76
CA GLY A 16 -10.66 20.71 19.59
C GLY A 16 -11.21 19.67 18.63
N LEU A 17 -11.86 20.14 17.56
CA LEU A 17 -12.16 19.31 16.40
C LEU A 17 -10.86 18.63 15.95
N GLY A 18 -10.71 17.34 16.25
CA GLY A 18 -9.66 16.52 15.68
C GLY A 18 -9.99 16.29 14.21
N ALA A 19 -9.40 17.09 13.33
CA ALA A 19 -9.47 16.93 11.90
C ALA A 19 -9.12 15.48 11.52
N ALA A 20 -10.02 14.81 10.80
CA ALA A 20 -9.70 13.55 10.14
C ALA A 20 -8.56 13.85 9.15
N THR A 21 -7.33 13.51 9.51
CA THR A 21 -6.21 13.54 8.56
C THR A 21 -6.46 12.46 7.52
N ALA A 22 -7.09 12.83 6.40
CA ALA A 22 -7.17 12.01 5.22
C ALA A 22 -5.74 11.83 4.70
N ASN A 23 -5.11 10.74 5.12
CA ASN A 23 -3.75 10.39 4.76
C ASN A 23 -3.76 9.99 3.28
N ALA A 24 -3.51 10.93 2.38
CA ALA A 24 -3.24 10.68 0.97
C ALA A 24 -1.85 10.04 0.84
N GLN A 25 -1.74 8.80 1.29
CA GLN A 25 -0.54 7.97 1.14
C GLN A 25 -0.54 7.50 -0.32
N GLY A 26 0.10 8.26 -1.20
CA GLY A 26 0.29 7.85 -2.59
C GLY A 26 0.99 6.50 -2.62
N GLU A 27 0.36 5.50 -3.24
CA GLU A 27 0.94 4.16 -3.37
C GLU A 27 2.20 4.23 -4.25
N TYR A 28 3.36 3.97 -3.64
CA TYR A 28 4.63 3.92 -4.36
C TYR A 28 4.62 2.75 -5.32
N ARG A 29 4.52 3.05 -6.62
CA ARG A 29 4.49 2.05 -7.71
C ARG A 29 5.85 1.87 -8.41
N GLY A 30 6.91 2.42 -7.84
CA GLY A 30 8.24 2.49 -8.45
C GLY A 30 8.43 3.67 -9.42
N THR A 31 9.64 3.82 -9.94
CA THR A 31 10.00 4.87 -10.90
C THR A 31 9.35 4.60 -12.28
N PRO A 32 9.26 5.61 -13.17
CA PRO A 32 8.77 5.40 -14.53
C PRO A 32 9.60 4.37 -15.33
N ALA A 33 10.89 4.19 -15.00
CA ALA A 33 11.73 3.16 -15.61
C ALA A 33 11.32 1.77 -15.14
N GLN A 34 11.13 1.58 -13.83
CA GLN A 34 10.67 0.31 -13.24
C GLN A 34 9.28 -0.07 -13.76
N GLN A 35 8.35 0.89 -13.83
CA GLN A 35 7.02 0.68 -14.38
C GLN A 35 7.07 0.20 -15.84
N ARG A 36 7.94 0.81 -16.66
CA ARG A 36 8.11 0.40 -18.07
C ARG A 36 8.69 -1.01 -18.19
N ALA A 37 9.70 -1.34 -17.38
CA ALA A 37 10.29 -2.67 -17.34
C ALA A 37 9.26 -3.74 -16.98
N CYS A 38 8.40 -3.49 -16.00
CA CYS A 38 7.42 -4.45 -15.51
C CYS A 38 6.08 -4.45 -16.24
N ARG A 39 5.75 -3.40 -17.00
CA ARG A 39 4.49 -3.29 -17.75
C ARG A 39 4.15 -4.52 -18.62
N PRO A 40 5.06 -5.09 -19.44
CA PRO A 40 4.72 -6.29 -20.22
C PRO A 40 4.38 -7.49 -19.34
N ASP A 41 5.05 -7.66 -18.20
CA ASP A 41 4.77 -8.74 -17.26
C ASP A 41 3.45 -8.55 -16.51
N VAL A 42 3.08 -7.30 -16.18
CA VAL A 42 1.76 -6.99 -15.61
C VAL A 42 0.66 -7.47 -16.55
N PHE A 43 0.72 -7.10 -17.83
CA PHE A 43 -0.31 -7.49 -18.80
C PHE A 43 -0.32 -8.99 -19.10
N ARG A 44 0.84 -9.65 -19.07
CA ARG A 44 0.93 -11.08 -19.38
C ARG A 44 0.58 -11.99 -18.19
N LEU A 45 0.97 -11.60 -16.97
CA LEU A 45 0.88 -12.46 -15.78
C LEU A 45 -0.17 -12.00 -14.77
N CYS A 46 -0.46 -10.70 -14.70
CA CYS A 46 -1.20 -10.08 -13.61
C CYS A 46 -2.32 -9.14 -14.11
N ALA A 47 -2.83 -9.33 -15.33
CA ALA A 47 -3.83 -8.43 -15.92
C ALA A 47 -5.12 -8.32 -15.10
N GLY A 48 -5.49 -9.39 -14.39
CA GLY A 48 -6.65 -9.42 -13.50
C GLY A 48 -6.52 -8.52 -12.25
N GLU A 49 -5.31 -8.07 -11.92
CA GLU A 49 -5.07 -7.20 -10.77
C GLU A 49 -5.20 -5.71 -11.11
N ILE A 50 -5.32 -5.36 -12.40
CA ILE A 50 -5.51 -3.97 -12.84
C ILE A 50 -6.91 -3.50 -12.39
N PRO A 51 -7.04 -2.30 -11.78
CA PRO A 51 -6.06 -1.22 -11.64
C PRO A 51 -5.35 -1.15 -10.27
N ASN A 52 -5.40 -2.19 -9.45
CA ASN A 52 -4.90 -2.17 -8.08
C ASN A 52 -3.36 -2.36 -8.03
N VAL A 53 -2.65 -1.27 -7.73
CA VAL A 53 -1.17 -1.26 -7.69
C VAL A 53 -0.62 -2.25 -6.68
N LYS A 54 -1.14 -2.28 -5.45
CA LYS A 54 -0.69 -3.24 -4.42
C LYS A 54 -0.87 -4.69 -4.87
N ALA A 55 -2.01 -5.00 -5.46
CA ALA A 55 -2.30 -6.36 -5.94
C ALA A 55 -1.38 -6.74 -7.12
N ILE A 56 -1.12 -5.80 -8.05
CA ILE A 56 -0.14 -5.98 -9.13
C ILE A 56 1.26 -6.27 -8.56
N THR A 57 1.75 -5.45 -7.62
CA THR A 57 3.08 -5.64 -7.03
C THR A 57 3.18 -6.99 -6.31
N ALA A 58 2.14 -7.39 -5.58
CA ALA A 58 2.09 -8.71 -4.94
C ALA A 58 2.09 -9.86 -5.95
N CYS A 59 1.33 -9.74 -7.04
CA CYS A 59 1.31 -10.73 -8.11
C CYS A 59 2.67 -10.88 -8.82
N LEU A 60 3.36 -9.77 -9.09
CA LEU A 60 4.72 -9.79 -9.65
C LEU A 60 5.73 -10.40 -8.67
N ALA A 61 5.66 -10.03 -7.38
CA ALA A 61 6.52 -10.57 -6.33
C ALA A 61 6.34 -12.10 -6.13
N ALA A 62 5.11 -12.61 -6.30
CA ALA A 62 4.85 -14.05 -6.24
C ALA A 62 5.36 -14.82 -7.47
N ARG A 63 5.76 -14.11 -8.53
CA ARG A 63 6.10 -14.68 -9.85
C ARG A 63 7.48 -14.25 -10.34
N VAL A 64 8.40 -13.85 -9.45
CA VAL A 64 9.74 -13.34 -9.80
C VAL A 64 10.49 -14.25 -10.79
N SER A 65 10.38 -15.57 -10.62
CA SER A 65 10.97 -16.57 -11.52
C SER A 65 10.41 -16.56 -12.95
N ARG A 66 9.20 -16.00 -13.17
CA ARG A 66 8.50 -15.91 -14.47
C ARG A 66 8.54 -14.52 -15.08
N LEU A 67 9.10 -13.53 -14.39
CA LEU A 67 9.24 -12.17 -14.91
C LEU A 67 10.25 -12.14 -16.06
N SER A 68 10.09 -11.14 -16.93
CA SER A 68 11.12 -10.77 -17.90
C SER A 68 12.43 -10.39 -17.19
N PRO A 69 13.60 -10.51 -17.85
CA PRO A 69 14.88 -10.15 -17.24
C PRO A 69 14.90 -8.74 -16.65
N ASP A 70 14.34 -7.77 -17.37
CA ASP A 70 14.32 -6.36 -16.95
C ASP A 70 13.45 -6.14 -15.70
N CYS A 71 12.24 -6.72 -15.66
CA CYS A 71 11.39 -6.60 -14.48
C CYS A 71 11.94 -7.40 -13.29
N ARG A 72 12.53 -8.58 -13.56
CA ARG A 72 13.17 -9.38 -12.50
C ARG A 72 14.30 -8.61 -11.83
N ALA A 73 15.14 -7.91 -12.59
CA ALA A 73 16.21 -7.08 -12.03
C ALA A 73 15.68 -5.99 -11.07
N VAL A 74 14.49 -5.42 -11.34
CA VAL A 74 13.84 -4.46 -10.42
C VAL A 74 13.51 -5.12 -9.08
N PHE A 75 12.99 -6.34 -9.10
CA PHE A 75 12.61 -7.08 -7.90
C PHE A 75 13.83 -7.65 -7.15
N GLU A 76 14.85 -8.14 -7.87
CA GLU A 76 16.11 -8.59 -7.28
C GLU A 76 16.86 -7.45 -6.58
N ALA A 77 16.87 -6.24 -7.17
CA ALA A 77 17.43 -5.05 -6.53
C ALA A 77 16.66 -4.64 -5.26
N ALA A 78 15.39 -5.04 -5.15
CA ALA A 78 14.56 -4.84 -3.96
C ALA A 78 14.61 -6.03 -2.97
N GLY A 79 15.44 -7.05 -3.23
CA GLY A 79 15.66 -8.19 -2.33
C GLY A 79 14.68 -9.36 -2.50
N TYR A 80 13.86 -9.36 -3.55
CA TYR A 80 13.01 -10.51 -3.88
C TYR A 80 13.84 -11.56 -4.62
N ARG A 81 13.86 -12.79 -4.10
CA ARG A 81 14.50 -13.96 -4.72
C ARG A 81 13.50 -15.10 -4.86
#